data_AF-A0A7X8I500-F1
#
_entry.id   AF-A0A7X8I500-F1
#
_cell.length_a   1.000
_cell.length_b   1.000
_cell.length_c   1.000
_cell.angle_alpha   90.00
_cell.angle_beta   90.00
_cell.angle_gamma   90.00
#
_symmetry.space_group_name_H-M   'P 1'
#
loop_
_entity.id
_entity.type
_entity.pdbx_description
1 polymer ?
#
loop_
_entity_poly.entity_id
_entity_poly.type
_entity_poly.pdbx_seq_one_letter_code
_entity_poly.pdbx_strand_id
1 'polypeptide(L)'
;MSKIKIGIMGGTFDPIHNGHLILAEYSRLHFDLEKVIFIPTGNPPHKDQNNISSSKYRYDMTLLAINTNPYFHLSSIEMESQGTTYTIDTIKKLQKRYTDVDFYFVLGSDSFFNIDKWKDYKELIGLCKFIVVKRPDRD
;
A
#
# COMPACT_ATOMS: atom_id res chain seq x y z
N MET A 1 9.27 15.14 20.19
CA MET A 1 9.01 13.67 20.18
C MET A 1 9.21 13.18 18.76
N SER A 2 9.80 12.00 18.55
CA SER A 2 9.90 11.39 17.22
C SER A 2 8.51 10.99 16.74
N LYS A 3 8.14 11.35 15.50
CA LYS A 3 6.87 10.93 14.89
C LYS A 3 6.80 9.41 14.77
N ILE A 4 5.59 8.86 14.92
CA ILE A 4 5.34 7.42 14.70
C ILE A 4 5.53 7.14 13.20
N LYS A 5 6.20 6.04 12.85
CA LYS A 5 6.42 5.65 11.46
C LYS A 5 5.44 4.54 11.08
N ILE A 6 4.64 4.74 10.03
CA ILE A 6 3.69 3.74 9.53
C ILE A 6 3.99 3.39 8.08
N GLY A 7 4.12 2.10 7.81
CA GLY A 7 4.20 1.56 6.46
C GLY A 7 2.82 1.49 5.79
N ILE A 8 2.73 1.89 4.53
CA ILE A 8 1.55 1.72 3.69
C ILE A 8 1.92 0.80 2.54
N MET A 9 1.20 -0.31 2.39
CA MET A 9 1.37 -1.24 1.28
C MET A 9 0.08 -1.31 0.47
N GLY A 10 0.02 -0.50 -0.58
CA GLY A 10 -1.06 -0.55 -1.56
C GLY A 10 -0.80 -1.64 -2.60
N GLY A 11 -1.82 -2.39 -2.97
CA GLY A 11 -1.69 -3.42 -3.99
C GLY A 11 -3.02 -4.00 -4.43
N THR A 12 -3.08 -4.51 -5.67
CA THR A 12 -4.29 -5.21 -6.13
C THR A 12 -4.53 -6.46 -5.30
N PHE A 13 -3.46 -7.18 -4.91
CA PHE A 13 -3.53 -8.40 -4.11
C PHE A 13 -4.49 -9.44 -4.71
N ASP A 14 -4.18 -9.86 -5.94
CA ASP A 14 -5.01 -10.77 -6.73
C ASP A 14 -4.22 -12.00 -7.22
N PRO A 15 -3.82 -12.92 -6.32
CA PRO A 15 -3.99 -12.88 -4.86
C PRO A 15 -2.80 -12.22 -4.13
N ILE A 16 -2.97 -11.96 -2.83
CA ILE A 16 -1.83 -11.73 -1.93
C ILE A 16 -0.95 -13.00 -1.84
N HIS A 17 0.35 -12.85 -1.57
CA HIS A 17 1.30 -13.96 -1.56
C HIS A 17 2.51 -13.64 -0.68
N ASN A 18 3.37 -14.62 -0.38
CA ASN A 18 4.51 -14.49 0.53
C ASN A 18 5.47 -13.34 0.18
N GLY A 19 5.70 -13.07 -1.11
CA GLY A 19 6.50 -11.90 -1.52
C GLY A 19 5.98 -10.56 -0.99
N HIS A 20 4.66 -10.38 -0.85
CA HIS A 20 4.08 -9.18 -0.23
C HIS A 20 4.35 -9.14 1.28
N LEU A 21 4.16 -10.27 1.95
CA LEU A 21 4.32 -10.39 3.41
C LEU A 21 5.78 -10.17 3.83
N ILE A 22 6.72 -10.80 3.10
CA ILE A 22 8.16 -10.65 3.32
C ILE A 22 8.57 -9.20 3.11
N LEU A 23 8.10 -8.56 2.04
CA LEU A 23 8.41 -7.16 1.75
C LEU A 23 7.89 -6.22 2.84
N ALA A 24 6.65 -6.42 3.31
CA ALA A 24 6.07 -5.64 4.39
C ALA A 24 6.85 -5.80 5.69
N GLU A 25 7.16 -7.03 6.10
CA GLU A 25 7.88 -7.30 7.34
C GLU A 25 9.33 -6.81 7.28
N TYR A 26 10.00 -7.03 6.15
CA TYR A 26 11.35 -6.52 5.93
C TYR A 26 11.40 -5.00 6.04
N SER A 27 10.45 -4.31 5.39
CA SER A 27 10.33 -2.84 5.47
C SER A 27 10.03 -2.39 6.89
N ARG A 28 9.16 -3.11 7.61
CA ARG A 28 8.84 -2.80 9.00
C ARG A 28 10.07 -2.83 9.89
N LEU A 29 10.85 -3.91 9.81
CA LEU A 29 12.04 -4.12 10.62
C LEU A 29 13.17 -3.15 10.26
N HIS A 30 13.45 -2.92 8.97
CA HIS A 30 14.61 -2.13 8.55
C HIS A 30 14.42 -0.62 8.67
N PHE A 31 13.18 -0.14 8.71
CA PHE A 31 12.87 1.29 8.78
C PHE A 31 12.21 1.69 10.12
N ASP A 32 12.18 0.77 11.09
CA ASP A 32 11.54 0.91 12.40
C ASP A 32 10.08 1.36 12.31
N LEU A 33 9.32 0.74 11.40
CA LEU A 33 7.90 1.04 11.28
C LEU A 33 7.15 0.36 12.44
N GLU A 34 6.25 1.10 13.08
CA GLU A 34 5.41 0.56 14.16
C GLU A 34 4.49 -0.55 13.62
N LYS A 35 3.97 -0.34 12.41
CA LYS A 35 3.08 -1.26 11.71
C LYS A 35 3.09 -1.03 10.21
N VAL A 36 2.54 -2.00 9.47
CA VAL A 36 2.25 -1.88 8.03
C VAL A 36 0.75 -2.01 7.80
N ILE A 37 0.16 -1.03 7.12
CA ILE A 37 -1.24 -1.02 6.70
C ILE A 37 -1.31 -1.49 5.25
N PHE A 38 -1.92 -2.66 5.05
CA PHE A 38 -2.27 -3.21 3.75
C PHE A 38 -3.55 -2.54 3.24
N ILE A 39 -3.52 -2.08 2.01
CA ILE A 39 -4.65 -1.43 1.34
C ILE A 39 -4.90 -2.14 0.01
N PRO A 40 -5.85 -3.10 -0.02
CA PRO A 40 -6.33 -3.67 -1.28
C PRO A 40 -6.88 -2.55 -2.15
N THR A 41 -6.36 -2.43 -3.36
CA THR A 41 -6.79 -1.37 -4.28
C THR A 41 -8.29 -1.47 -4.54
N GLY A 42 -8.98 -0.34 -4.54
CA GLY A 42 -10.40 -0.23 -4.88
C GLY A 42 -10.62 -0.47 -6.37
N ASN A 43 -10.97 0.58 -7.11
CA ASN A 43 -11.08 0.56 -8.57
C ASN A 43 -9.86 1.27 -9.19
N PRO A 44 -8.79 0.52 -9.56
CA PRO A 44 -7.63 1.13 -10.19
C PRO A 44 -7.99 1.68 -11.58
N PRO A 45 -7.57 2.92 -11.94
CA PRO A 45 -7.89 3.54 -13.23
C PRO A 45 -7.30 2.81 -14.44
N HIS A 46 -6.25 2.02 -14.22
CA HIS A 46 -5.39 1.48 -15.27
C HIS A 46 -5.57 -0.03 -15.49
N LYS A 47 -6.61 -0.66 -14.94
CA LYS A 47 -6.86 -2.09 -15.13
C LYS A 47 -8.29 -2.34 -15.61
N ASP A 48 -8.44 -3.25 -16.57
CA ASP A 48 -9.73 -3.77 -17.00
C ASP A 48 -10.38 -4.55 -15.84
N GLN A 49 -11.53 -4.07 -15.37
CA GLN A 49 -12.23 -4.66 -14.23
C GLN A 49 -12.71 -6.08 -14.51
N ASN A 50 -12.83 -6.49 -15.78
CA ASN A 50 -13.29 -7.83 -16.15
C ASN A 50 -12.23 -8.92 -15.86
N ASN A 51 -10.97 -8.55 -15.61
CA ASN A 51 -9.87 -9.48 -15.37
C ASN A 51 -9.32 -9.42 -13.94
N ILE A 52 -10.03 -8.79 -13.00
CA ILE A 52 -9.62 -8.68 -11.60
C ILE A 52 -10.68 -9.33 -10.72
N SER A 53 -10.25 -10.12 -9.73
CA SER A 53 -11.17 -10.64 -8.72
C SER A 53 -11.90 -9.52 -7.97
N SER A 54 -13.11 -9.81 -7.50
CA SER A 54 -13.91 -8.84 -6.75
C SER A 54 -13.09 -8.21 -5.61
N SER A 55 -13.30 -6.91 -5.37
CA SER A 55 -12.60 -6.20 -4.28
C SER A 55 -12.82 -6.87 -2.92
N LYS A 56 -14.02 -7.44 -2.70
CA LYS A 56 -14.34 -8.24 -1.53
C LYS A 56 -13.45 -9.48 -1.38
N TYR A 57 -13.28 -10.28 -2.44
CA TYR A 57 -12.42 -11.47 -2.36
C TYR A 57 -10.96 -11.10 -2.12
N ARG A 58 -10.46 -10.06 -2.77
CA ARG A 58 -9.08 -9.58 -2.55
C ARG A 58 -8.86 -9.09 -1.13
N TYR A 59 -9.84 -8.41 -0.55
CA TYR A 59 -9.82 -8.00 0.86
C TYR A 59 -9.83 -9.20 1.81
N ASP A 60 -10.75 -10.14 1.62
CA ASP A 60 -10.89 -11.31 2.48
C ASP A 60 -9.61 -12.18 2.43
N MET A 61 -9.04 -12.39 1.24
CA MET A 61 -7.74 -13.07 1.08
C MET A 61 -6.60 -12.31 1.76
N THR A 62 -6.58 -10.98 1.67
CA THR A 62 -5.58 -10.15 2.35
C THR A 62 -5.71 -10.27 3.86
N LEU A 63 -6.93 -10.22 4.40
CA LEU A 63 -7.19 -10.39 5.84
C LEU A 63 -6.66 -11.73 6.34
N LEU A 64 -6.99 -12.82 5.64
CA LEU A 64 -6.54 -14.16 5.99
C LEU A 64 -5.01 -14.30 5.96
N ALA A 65 -4.35 -13.66 4.98
CA ALA A 65 -2.90 -13.74 4.83
C ALA A 65 -2.14 -12.96 5.91
N ILE A 66 -2.72 -11.91 6.49
CA ILE A 66 -2.01 -11.04 7.45
C ILE A 66 -2.42 -11.27 8.92
N ASN A 67 -3.51 -11.99 9.19
CA ASN A 67 -4.12 -12.04 10.53
C ASN A 67 -3.24 -12.61 11.66
N THR A 68 -2.18 -13.35 11.33
CA THR A 68 -1.26 -13.93 12.32
C THR A 68 -0.12 -12.99 12.71
N ASN A 69 0.12 -11.91 11.97
CA ASN A 69 1.16 -10.93 12.28
C ASN A 69 0.54 -9.72 12.99
N PRO A 70 0.86 -9.48 14.29
CA PRO A 70 0.26 -8.39 15.07
C PRO A 70 0.65 -6.99 14.58
N TYR A 71 1.68 -6.88 13.74
CA TYR A 71 2.13 -5.60 13.17
C TYR A 71 1.51 -5.29 11.81
N PHE A 72 0.69 -6.19 11.27
CA PHE A 72 0.02 -6.03 9.99
C PHE A 72 -1.45 -5.67 10.20
N HIS A 73 -1.88 -4.58 9.56
CA HIS A 73 -3.24 -4.08 9.65
C HIS A 73 -3.86 -4.01 8.26
N LEU A 74 -5.15 -4.30 8.16
CA LEU A 74 -5.91 -4.16 6.92
C LEU A 74 -6.71 -2.86 6.94
N SER A 75 -6.83 -2.20 5.78
CA SER A 75 -7.68 -1.03 5.62
C SER A 75 -8.53 -1.14 4.35
N SER A 76 -9.84 -0.99 4.51
CA SER A 76 -10.86 -0.95 3.44
C SER A 76 -11.02 0.44 2.79
N ILE A 77 -10.15 1.41 3.12
CA ILE A 77 -10.30 2.83 2.75
C ILE A 77 -10.54 3.09 1.25
N GLU A 78 -9.95 2.26 0.39
CA GLU A 78 -10.13 2.36 -1.06
C GLU A 78 -11.37 1.61 -1.57
N MET A 79 -11.79 0.54 -0.90
CA MET A 79 -13.00 -0.21 -1.27
C MET A 79 -14.28 0.55 -0.93
N GLU A 80 -14.23 1.38 0.11
CA GLU A 80 -15.32 2.28 0.51
C GLU A 80 -15.46 3.49 -0.43
N SER A 81 -14.49 3.72 -1.31
CA SER A 81 -14.49 4.88 -2.20
C SER A 81 -15.30 4.59 -3.46
N GLN A 82 -16.21 5.50 -3.82
CA GLN A 82 -16.89 5.46 -5.11
C GLN A 82 -15.95 5.95 -6.22
N GLY A 83 -15.98 5.26 -7.36
CA GLY A 83 -15.16 5.61 -8.52
C GLY A 83 -13.69 5.18 -8.41
N THR A 84 -12.86 5.79 -9.26
CA THR A 84 -11.43 5.51 -9.37
C THR A 84 -10.65 5.90 -8.11
N THR A 85 -9.77 5.04 -7.62
CA THR A 85 -8.89 5.34 -6.47
C THR A 85 -7.48 5.71 -6.92
N TYR A 86 -6.91 6.74 -6.27
CA TYR A 86 -5.55 7.20 -6.50
C TYR A 86 -4.78 7.23 -5.18
N THR A 87 -3.50 6.83 -5.21
CA THR A 87 -2.65 6.79 -4.02
C THR A 87 -2.57 8.14 -3.30
N ILE A 88 -2.52 9.26 -4.03
CA ILE A 88 -2.51 10.61 -3.44
C ILE A 88 -3.74 10.85 -2.56
N ASP A 89 -4.93 10.44 -3.02
CA ASP A 89 -6.19 10.63 -2.31
C ASP A 89 -6.24 9.71 -1.07
N THR A 90 -5.71 8.49 -1.18
CA THR A 90 -5.57 7.55 -0.06
C THR A 90 -4.65 8.09 1.03
N ILE A 91 -3.48 8.62 0.67
CA ILE A 91 -2.52 9.18 1.63
C ILE A 91 -3.10 10.41 2.32
N LYS A 92 -3.77 11.31 1.59
CA LYS A 92 -4.47 12.46 2.18
C LYS A 92 -5.56 12.03 3.17
N LYS A 93 -6.33 10.98 2.87
CA LYS A 93 -7.32 10.44 3.80
C LYS A 93 -6.66 9.84 5.06
N LEU A 94 -5.52 9.17 4.91
CA LEU A 94 -4.77 8.63 6.05
C LEU A 94 -4.20 9.72 6.95
N GLN A 95 -3.64 10.80 6.39
CA GLN A 95 -3.15 11.95 7.16
C GLN A 95 -4.26 12.66 7.97
N LYS A 96 -5.52 12.59 7.52
CA LYS A 96 -6.66 13.07 8.31
C LYS A 96 -7.02 12.14 9.48
N ARG A 97 -6.70 10.84 9.37
CA ARG A 97 -7.02 9.81 10.38
C ARG A 97 -5.91 9.64 11.42
N TYR A 98 -4.67 9.86 11.02
CA TYR A 98 -3.49 9.71 11.87
C TYR A 98 -2.75 11.04 12.01
N THR A 99 -2.68 11.56 13.23
CA THR A 99 -1.90 12.75 13.58
C THR A 99 -0.48 12.34 13.99
N ASP A 100 0.51 13.20 13.72
CA ASP A 100 1.91 12.99 14.12
C ASP A 100 2.56 11.68 13.63
N VAL A 101 2.16 11.25 12.43
CA VAL A 101 2.70 10.07 11.74
C VAL A 101 3.55 10.49 10.52
N ASP A 102 4.67 9.82 10.33
CA ASP A 102 5.40 9.77 9.06
C ASP A 102 5.01 8.51 8.28
N PHE A 103 4.43 8.70 7.09
CA PHE A 103 4.05 7.60 6.22
C PHE A 103 5.20 7.14 5.31
N TYR A 104 5.36 5.82 5.20
CA TYR A 104 6.32 5.17 4.31
C TYR A 104 5.54 4.28 3.33
N PHE A 105 5.49 4.65 2.07
CA PHE A 105 4.85 3.86 1.02
C PHE A 105 5.80 2.76 0.54
N VAL A 106 5.42 1.50 0.77
CA VAL A 106 6.20 0.30 0.44
C VAL A 106 5.73 -0.26 -0.89
N LEU A 107 6.64 -0.38 -1.86
CA LEU A 107 6.34 -0.90 -3.19
C LEU A 107 7.54 -1.56 -3.87
N GLY A 108 7.26 -2.37 -4.90
CA GLY A 108 8.28 -2.92 -5.78
C GLY A 108 8.84 -1.87 -6.75
N SER A 109 10.08 -2.06 -7.18
CA SER A 109 10.76 -1.17 -8.15
C SER A 109 9.98 -1.01 -9.46
N ASP A 110 9.32 -2.06 -9.93
CA ASP A 110 8.46 -2.08 -11.12
C ASP A 110 7.33 -1.05 -11.06
N SER A 111 6.70 -0.90 -9.89
CA SER A 111 5.66 0.11 -9.67
C SER A 111 6.25 1.52 -9.58
N PHE A 112 7.43 1.65 -8.95
CA PHE A 112 8.11 2.93 -8.80
C PHE A 112 8.64 3.50 -10.13
N PHE A 113 9.07 2.66 -11.07
CA PHE A 113 9.51 3.10 -12.40
C PHE A 113 8.44 3.85 -13.21
N ASN A 114 7.16 3.71 -12.84
CA ASN A 114 6.04 4.41 -13.48
C ASN A 114 5.39 5.44 -12.55
N ILE A 115 6.07 5.89 -11.48
CA ILE A 115 5.51 6.82 -10.50
C ILE A 115 5.16 8.19 -11.10
N ASP A 116 5.88 8.61 -12.14
CA ASP A 116 5.64 9.85 -12.89
C ASP A 116 4.26 9.87 -13.58
N LYS A 117 3.66 8.70 -13.81
CA LYS A 117 2.31 8.54 -14.36
C LYS A 117 1.22 8.56 -13.29
N TRP A 118 1.58 8.54 -12.01
CA TRP A 118 0.59 8.57 -10.93
C TRP A 118 0.02 9.98 -10.79
N LYS A 119 -1.29 10.07 -10.50
CA LYS A 119 -1.97 11.33 -10.25
C LYS A 119 -1.23 12.11 -9.15
N ASP A 120 -0.88 13.36 -9.46
CA ASP A 120 -0.22 14.31 -8.55
C ASP A 120 1.07 13.75 -7.91
N TYR A 121 1.87 12.96 -8.65
CA TYR A 121 3.06 12.29 -8.10
C TYR A 121 4.05 13.22 -7.39
N LYS A 122 4.22 14.47 -7.85
CA LYS A 122 5.09 15.46 -7.21
C LYS A 122 4.61 15.81 -5.81
N GLU A 123 3.29 15.97 -5.65
CA GLU A 123 2.69 16.19 -4.34
C GLU A 123 2.83 14.93 -3.49
N LEU A 124 2.56 13.76 -4.07
CA LEU A 124 2.65 12.47 -3.37
C LEU A 124 4.02 12.22 -2.75
N ILE A 125 5.11 12.49 -3.49
CA ILE A 125 6.50 12.37 -3.00
C ILE A 125 6.77 13.35 -1.83
N GLY A 126 6.05 14.46 -1.74
CA GLY A 126 6.11 15.38 -0.60
C GLY A 126 5.28 14.94 0.62
N LEU A 127 4.26 14.08 0.44
CA LEU A 127 3.36 13.65 1.53
C LEU A 127 3.82 12.38 2.25
N CYS A 128 4.63 11.53 1.60
CA CYS A 128 5.15 10.31 2.20
C CYS A 128 6.55 9.95 1.67
N LYS A 129 7.29 9.16 2.45
CA LYS A 129 8.56 8.57 2.04
C LYS A 129 8.30 7.29 1.25
N PHE A 130 9.20 6.91 0.36
CA PHE A 130 9.07 5.69 -0.45
C PHE A 130 10.11 4.66 -0.03
N ILE A 131 9.67 3.42 0.22
CA ILE A 131 10.54 2.25 0.39
C ILE A 131 10.38 1.41 -0.87
N VAL A 132 11.37 1.50 -1.75
CA VAL A 132 11.38 0.81 -3.04
C VAL A 132 12.24 -0.44 -2.93
N VAL A 133 11.66 -1.61 -3.17
CA VAL A 133 12.40 -2.88 -3.11
C VAL A 133 12.58 -3.46 -4.50
N LYS A 134 13.84 -3.70 -4.86
CA LYS A 134 14.21 -4.44 -6.08
C LYS A 134 13.85 -5.90 -5.87
N ARG A 135 12.98 -6.44 -6.72
CA ARG A 135 12.75 -7.89 -6.79
C ARG A 135 13.92 -8.54 -7.55
N PRO A 136 14.39 -9.74 -7.18
CA PRO A 136 15.55 -10.38 -7.82
C PRO A 136 15.39 -10.63 -9.33
N ASP A 137 14.16 -10.64 -9.84
CA ASP A 137 13.88 -11.18 -11.17
C ASP A 137 13.80 -10.15 -12.31
N ARG A 138 14.38 -8.96 -12.16
CA ARG A 138 14.55 -8.02 -13.27
C ARG A 138 15.88 -7.30 -13.13
N ASP A 139 16.77 -7.60 -14.08
CA ASP A 139 18.04 -6.90 -14.29
C ASP A 139 17.81 -5.38 -14.38
#